data_AF-A0ABC8S1P9-F1
#
_entry.id   AF-A0ABC8S1P9-F1
#
_cell.length_a   1.000
_cell.length_b   1.000
_cell.length_c   1.000
_cell.angle_alpha   90.00
_cell.angle_beta   90.00
_cell.angle_gamma   90.00
#
_symmetry.space_group_name_H-M   'P 1'
#
loop_
_entity.id
_entity.type
_entity.pdbx_description
1 polymer ?
#
loop_
_entity_poly.entity_id
_entity_poly.type
_entity_poly.pdbx_seq_one_letter_code
_entity_poly.pdbx_strand_id
1 'polypeptide(L)'
;MQYELYGTTLEELKQKARGLLTSEKEPCAQLKLIDSMQRLGVAYHFEEEIRDSLNQVRDVVMGDLYTTALQFRLMREHGHPICSGVFDKFQDGNGRFMDSLSKDVTGLLSLYEASHLGMNSEDDLEEAKNFSIKHLMSLAGKWWKDSGFKENLSFARDQLVEFYLCAVGIISEPHFSESWKGLTKMSCIVPTIDDMYDVYGSLDELQCFTDAVDRYDYVNITTHIVQICSLGLDKNSTVV
;
A
#
# COMPACT_ATOMS: atom_id res chain seq x y z
N MET A 1 -6.32 -39.48 10.44
CA MET A 1 -5.57 -38.98 11.62
C MET A 1 -4.95 -37.59 11.42
N GLN A 2 -3.93 -37.38 10.57
CA GLN A 2 -3.29 -36.05 10.43
C GLN A 2 -4.20 -34.99 9.75
N TYR A 3 -5.01 -35.41 8.78
CA TYR A 3 -6.01 -34.55 8.11
C TYR A 3 -7.21 -34.18 9.02
N GLU A 4 -7.64 -35.08 9.91
CA GLU A 4 -8.71 -34.82 10.88
C GLU A 4 -8.25 -33.86 11.99
N LEU A 5 -6.99 -33.97 12.42
CA LEU A 5 -6.39 -33.03 13.39
C LEU A 5 -6.30 -31.61 12.81
N TYR A 6 -5.82 -31.48 11.56
CA TYR A 6 -5.75 -30.20 10.86
C TYR A 6 -7.13 -29.55 10.67
N GLY A 7 -8.15 -30.35 10.31
CA GLY A 7 -9.52 -29.86 10.20
C GLY A 7 -10.07 -29.34 11.53
N THR A 8 -9.77 -30.02 12.63
CA THR A 8 -10.24 -29.64 13.97
C THR A 8 -9.61 -28.31 14.42
N THR A 9 -8.29 -28.17 14.27
CA THR A 9 -7.59 -26.92 14.62
C THR A 9 -8.02 -25.74 13.74
N LEU A 10 -8.30 -25.97 12.45
CA LEU A 10 -8.80 -24.92 11.56
C LEU A 10 -10.16 -24.38 12.01
N GLU A 11 -11.10 -25.26 12.36
CA GLU A 11 -12.42 -24.86 12.84
C GLU A 11 -12.36 -24.14 14.19
N GLU A 12 -11.47 -24.55 15.09
CA GLU A 12 -11.20 -23.83 16.35
C GLU A 12 -10.69 -22.40 16.09
N LEU A 13 -9.77 -22.23 15.14
CA LEU A 13 -9.25 -20.92 14.75
C LEU A 13 -10.32 -20.04 14.11
N LYS A 14 -11.16 -20.59 13.21
CA LYS A 14 -12.30 -19.88 12.64
C LYS A 14 -13.27 -19.43 13.73
N GLN A 15 -13.60 -20.29 14.68
CA GLN A 15 -14.52 -19.95 15.76
C GLN A 15 -13.94 -18.84 16.66
N LYS A 16 -12.63 -18.86 16.91
CA LYS A 16 -11.94 -17.80 17.65
C LYS A 16 -11.98 -16.47 16.89
N ALA A 17 -11.69 -16.48 15.57
CA ALA A 17 -11.74 -15.28 14.72
C ALA A 17 -13.16 -14.70 14.65
N ARG A 18 -14.18 -15.54 14.50
CA ARG A 18 -15.59 -15.16 14.60
C ARG A 18 -15.91 -14.52 15.96
N GLY A 19 -15.41 -15.12 17.04
CA GLY A 19 -15.52 -14.57 18.39
C GLY A 19 -14.98 -13.15 18.49
N LEU A 20 -13.82 -12.86 17.88
CA LEU A 20 -13.23 -11.52 17.86
C LEU A 20 -14.18 -10.49 17.19
N LEU A 21 -14.71 -10.80 16.00
CA LEU A 21 -15.66 -9.91 15.29
C LEU A 21 -16.91 -9.61 16.12
N THR A 22 -17.49 -10.63 16.75
CA THR A 22 -18.74 -10.47 17.52
C THR A 22 -18.55 -9.79 18.88
N SER A 23 -17.34 -9.89 19.45
CA SER A 23 -17.03 -9.34 20.77
C SER A 23 -16.53 -7.89 20.73
N GLU A 24 -15.93 -7.48 19.62
CA GLU A 24 -15.42 -6.12 19.45
C GLU A 24 -16.58 -5.14 19.32
N LYS A 25 -16.55 -4.08 20.14
CA LYS A 25 -17.61 -3.06 20.21
C LYS A 25 -17.13 -1.69 19.80
N GLU A 26 -15.82 -1.50 19.70
CA GLU A 26 -15.23 -0.25 19.28
C GLU A 26 -15.24 -0.19 17.74
N PRO A 27 -15.95 0.78 17.13
CA PRO A 27 -16.14 0.83 15.67
C PRO A 27 -14.84 0.86 14.86
N CYS A 28 -13.82 1.58 15.31
CA CYS A 28 -12.53 1.65 14.63
C CYS A 28 -11.80 0.30 14.65
N ALA A 29 -11.74 -0.37 15.79
CA ALA A 29 -11.15 -1.69 15.96
C ALA A 29 -11.89 -2.73 15.12
N GLN A 30 -13.23 -2.63 15.05
CA GLN A 30 -14.06 -3.52 14.22
C GLN A 30 -13.74 -3.35 12.73
N LEU A 31 -13.68 -2.11 12.23
CA LEU A 31 -13.31 -1.83 10.83
C LEU A 31 -11.89 -2.32 10.51
N LYS A 32 -10.92 -2.10 11.42
CA LYS A 32 -9.55 -2.60 11.26
C LYS A 32 -9.50 -4.14 11.19
N LEU A 33 -10.28 -4.82 12.03
CA LEU A 33 -10.32 -6.27 12.04
C LEU A 33 -10.88 -6.81 10.72
N ILE A 34 -11.94 -6.19 10.20
CA ILE A 34 -12.52 -6.53 8.88
C ILE A 34 -11.48 -6.31 7.78
N ASP A 35 -10.79 -5.17 7.76
CA ASP A 35 -9.74 -4.87 6.78
C ASP A 35 -8.62 -5.91 6.81
N SER A 36 -8.13 -6.27 8.01
CA SER A 36 -7.12 -7.31 8.17
C SER A 36 -7.60 -8.65 7.63
N MET A 37 -8.85 -9.04 7.89
CA MET A 37 -9.40 -10.31 7.36
C MET A 37 -9.51 -10.31 5.84
N GLN A 38 -9.90 -9.18 5.23
CA GLN A 38 -9.97 -9.04 3.77
C GLN A 38 -8.57 -9.12 3.16
N ARG A 39 -7.60 -8.38 3.70
CA ARG A 39 -6.21 -8.36 3.21
C ARG A 39 -5.49 -9.70 3.39
N LEU A 40 -5.80 -10.44 4.45
CA LEU A 40 -5.30 -11.81 4.66
C LEU A 40 -5.98 -12.84 3.74
N GLY A 41 -7.01 -12.44 2.98
CA GLY A 41 -7.73 -13.33 2.08
C GLY A 41 -8.60 -14.36 2.80
N VAL A 42 -8.99 -14.11 4.05
CA VAL A 42 -9.80 -15.04 4.87
C VAL A 42 -11.23 -14.55 5.14
N ALA A 43 -11.56 -13.32 4.72
CA ALA A 43 -12.86 -12.69 4.95
C ALA A 43 -14.06 -13.50 4.43
N TYR A 44 -13.87 -14.30 3.37
CA TYR A 44 -14.93 -15.13 2.77
C TYR A 44 -15.51 -16.18 3.73
N HIS A 45 -14.83 -16.49 4.85
CA HIS A 45 -15.36 -17.36 5.89
C HIS A 45 -16.30 -16.66 6.87
N PHE A 46 -16.40 -15.32 6.82
CA PHE A 46 -17.05 -14.49 7.83
C PHE A 46 -18.00 -13.44 7.22
N GLU A 47 -18.55 -13.69 6.03
CA GLU A 47 -19.35 -12.70 5.29
C GLU A 47 -20.57 -12.19 6.06
N GLU A 48 -21.23 -13.05 6.84
CA GLU A 48 -22.39 -12.67 7.66
C GLU A 48 -21.97 -11.77 8.82
N GLU A 49 -20.91 -12.14 9.54
CA GLU A 49 -20.41 -11.38 10.68
C GLU A 49 -19.83 -10.02 10.26
N ILE A 50 -19.17 -9.97 9.10
CA ILE A 50 -18.67 -8.73 8.50
C ILE A 50 -19.85 -7.82 8.17
N ARG A 51 -20.90 -8.35 7.53
CA ARG A 51 -22.11 -7.57 7.18
C ARG A 51 -22.79 -7.02 8.43
N ASP A 52 -22.95 -7.83 9.47
CA ASP A 52 -23.56 -7.41 10.73
C ASP A 52 -22.71 -6.34 11.43
N SER A 53 -21.39 -6.48 11.39
CA SER A 53 -20.45 -5.51 11.93
C SER A 53 -20.53 -4.17 11.18
N LEU A 54 -20.55 -4.19 9.84
CA LEU A 54 -20.68 -2.99 9.01
C LEU A 54 -22.00 -2.26 9.25
N ASN A 55 -23.10 -3.00 9.46
CA ASN A 55 -24.40 -2.40 9.81
C ASN A 55 -24.36 -1.63 11.15
N GLN A 56 -23.58 -2.09 12.13
CA GLN A 56 -23.46 -1.42 13.43
C GLN A 56 -22.68 -0.11 13.35
N VAL A 57 -21.66 -0.06 12.49
CA VAL A 57 -20.79 1.11 12.35
C VAL A 57 -21.27 2.09 11.27
N ARG A 58 -22.34 1.77 10.55
CA ARG A 58 -22.85 2.55 9.41
C ARG A 58 -23.08 4.03 9.72
N ASP A 59 -23.73 4.32 10.83
CA ASP A 59 -24.12 5.69 11.19
C ASP A 59 -23.13 6.36 12.16
N VAL A 60 -21.99 5.70 12.43
CA VAL A 60 -20.96 6.23 13.32
C VAL A 60 -20.10 7.25 12.57
N VAL A 61 -20.02 8.47 13.11
CA VAL A 61 -19.09 9.48 12.58
C VAL A 61 -17.69 9.15 13.09
N MET A 62 -16.81 8.71 12.19
CA MET A 62 -15.41 8.42 12.52
C MET A 62 -14.63 9.71 12.84
N GLY A 63 -13.54 9.60 13.60
CA GLY A 63 -12.78 10.77 14.05
C GLY A 63 -11.76 11.25 13.01
N ASP A 64 -10.77 10.40 12.74
CA ASP A 64 -9.61 10.72 11.91
C ASP A 64 -9.81 10.34 10.42
N LEU A 65 -8.88 10.79 9.58
CA LEU A 65 -8.93 10.59 8.12
C LEU A 65 -8.86 9.09 7.78
N TYR A 66 -7.95 8.37 8.43
CA TYR A 66 -7.75 6.93 8.24
C TYR A 66 -9.04 6.15 8.46
N THR A 67 -9.68 6.31 9.62
CA THR A 67 -10.90 5.60 9.98
C THR A 67 -12.10 6.00 9.15
N THR A 68 -12.22 7.28 8.78
CA THR A 68 -13.31 7.75 7.91
C THR A 68 -13.17 7.17 6.50
N ALA A 69 -11.96 7.19 5.94
CA ALA A 69 -11.71 6.61 4.63
C ALA A 69 -11.87 5.08 4.64
N LEU A 70 -11.42 4.41 5.70
CA LEU A 70 -11.61 2.97 5.88
C LEU A 70 -13.09 2.60 5.95
N GLN A 71 -13.88 3.31 6.75
CA GLN A 71 -15.33 3.11 6.82
C GLN A 71 -15.96 3.31 5.45
N PHE A 72 -15.66 4.42 4.76
CA PHE A 72 -16.20 4.70 3.43
C PHE A 72 -15.90 3.56 2.45
N ARG A 73 -14.63 3.12 2.42
CA ARG A 73 -14.17 2.03 1.55
C ARG A 73 -14.92 0.74 1.82
N LEU A 74 -14.88 0.25 3.07
CA LEU A 74 -15.52 -1.01 3.44
C LEU A 74 -17.03 -1.00 3.20
N MET A 75 -17.69 0.13 3.44
CA MET A 75 -19.13 0.27 3.19
C MET A 75 -19.44 0.17 1.69
N ARG A 76 -18.73 0.91 0.83
CA ARG A 76 -18.93 0.87 -0.63
C ARG A 76 -18.58 -0.51 -1.22
N GLU A 77 -17.51 -1.15 -0.78
CA GLU A 77 -17.11 -2.50 -1.21
C GLU A 77 -18.20 -3.55 -0.94
N HIS A 78 -18.92 -3.44 0.17
CA HIS A 78 -20.01 -4.35 0.54
C HIS A 78 -21.39 -3.87 0.04
N GLY A 79 -21.42 -2.87 -0.85
CA GLY A 79 -22.65 -2.39 -1.49
C GLY A 79 -23.53 -1.50 -0.60
N HIS A 80 -23.02 -1.00 0.52
CA HIS A 80 -23.73 -0.03 1.33
C HIS A 80 -23.58 1.38 0.75
N PRO A 81 -24.69 2.12 0.56
CA PRO A 81 -24.62 3.50 0.10
C PRO A 81 -24.11 4.39 1.23
N ILE A 82 -23.03 5.12 0.96
CA ILE A 82 -22.45 6.16 1.83
C ILE A 82 -22.02 7.33 0.97
N CYS A 83 -22.33 8.57 1.37
CA CYS A 83 -22.04 9.78 0.58
C CYS A 83 -20.58 10.22 0.74
N SER A 84 -19.96 10.80 -0.31
CA SER A 84 -18.63 11.44 -0.22
C SER A 84 -18.56 12.55 0.83
N GLY A 85 -19.70 13.14 1.22
CA GLY A 85 -19.79 14.19 2.23
C GLY A 85 -19.25 13.82 3.63
N VAL A 86 -18.95 12.54 3.88
CA VAL A 86 -18.20 12.13 5.09
C VAL A 86 -16.80 12.76 5.16
N PHE A 87 -16.27 13.21 4.01
CA PHE A 87 -14.95 13.84 3.90
C PHE A 87 -14.97 15.38 4.09
N ASP A 88 -16.14 16.02 4.15
CA ASP A 88 -16.28 17.48 4.23
C ASP A 88 -15.51 18.08 5.42
N LYS A 89 -15.47 17.37 6.55
CA LYS A 89 -14.73 17.79 7.76
C LYS A 89 -13.21 17.86 7.57
N PHE A 90 -12.68 17.29 6.49
CA PHE A 90 -11.27 17.31 6.10
C PHE A 90 -10.97 18.31 5.00
N GLN A 91 -11.96 19.08 4.57
CA GLN A 91 -11.84 20.08 3.51
C GLN A 91 -11.81 21.51 4.07
N ASP A 92 -11.14 22.41 3.36
CA ASP A 92 -11.16 23.85 3.59
C ASP A 92 -12.47 24.48 3.06
N GLY A 93 -12.65 25.79 3.29
CA GLY A 93 -13.84 26.51 2.81
C GLY A 93 -13.98 26.59 1.28
N ASN A 94 -13.00 26.10 0.52
CA ASN A 94 -13.03 26.01 -0.95
C ASN A 94 -13.30 24.59 -1.44
N GLY A 95 -13.56 23.62 -0.55
CA GLY A 95 -13.80 22.22 -0.90
C GLY A 95 -12.53 21.41 -1.16
N ARG A 96 -11.34 21.93 -0.80
CA ARG A 96 -10.07 21.20 -0.99
C ARG A 96 -9.58 20.58 0.31
N PHE A 97 -8.96 19.41 0.26
CA PHE A 97 -8.42 18.76 1.45
C PHE A 97 -7.37 19.63 2.16
N MET A 98 -7.45 19.70 3.50
CA MET A 98 -6.57 20.54 4.31
C MET A 98 -5.11 20.06 4.25
N ASP A 99 -4.17 20.97 3.95
CA ASP A 99 -2.72 20.68 3.92
C ASP A 99 -2.18 20.15 5.26
N SER A 100 -2.88 20.35 6.37
CA SER A 100 -2.54 19.77 7.68
C SER A 100 -2.51 18.23 7.66
N LEU A 101 -3.27 17.60 6.75
CA LEU A 101 -3.36 16.15 6.55
C LEU A 101 -2.14 15.58 5.81
N SER A 102 -1.31 16.43 5.20
CA SER A 102 -0.17 16.03 4.36
C SER A 102 0.87 15.13 5.03
N LYS A 103 0.86 15.04 6.37
CA LYS A 103 1.78 14.20 7.15
C LYS A 103 1.16 12.89 7.63
N ASP A 104 -0.15 12.74 7.54
CA ASP A 104 -0.87 11.52 7.93
C ASP A 104 -0.78 10.48 6.81
N VAL A 105 0.35 9.78 6.74
CA VAL A 105 0.62 8.79 5.69
C VAL A 105 -0.51 7.75 5.63
N THR A 106 -0.89 7.21 6.79
CA THR A 106 -1.94 6.17 6.90
C THR A 106 -3.29 6.69 6.43
N GLY A 107 -3.66 7.92 6.83
CA GLY A 107 -4.89 8.57 6.37
C GLY A 107 -4.89 8.82 4.87
N LEU A 108 -3.79 9.33 4.31
CA LEU A 108 -3.64 9.59 2.87
C LEU A 108 -3.77 8.30 2.05
N LEU A 109 -3.20 7.20 2.52
CA LEU A 109 -3.29 5.89 1.89
C LEU A 109 -4.71 5.34 1.89
N SER A 110 -5.37 5.38 3.05
CA SER A 110 -6.78 4.94 3.13
C SER A 110 -7.69 5.83 2.28
N LEU A 111 -7.42 7.15 2.23
CA LEU A 111 -8.14 8.08 1.36
C LEU A 111 -7.91 7.77 -0.13
N TYR A 112 -6.68 7.43 -0.51
CA TYR A 112 -6.36 7.00 -1.88
C TYR A 112 -7.13 5.73 -2.25
N GLU A 113 -7.15 4.71 -1.39
CA GLU A 113 -7.91 3.48 -1.65
C GLU A 113 -9.41 3.76 -1.76
N ALA A 114 -9.96 4.55 -0.83
CA ALA A 114 -11.36 4.95 -0.82
C ALA A 114 -11.77 5.73 -2.08
N SER A 115 -10.89 6.57 -2.62
CA SER A 115 -11.16 7.39 -3.82
C SER A 115 -11.47 6.56 -5.07
N HIS A 116 -10.99 5.32 -5.15
CA HIS A 116 -11.25 4.43 -6.30
C HIS A 116 -12.68 3.87 -6.33
N LEU A 117 -13.47 4.09 -5.28
CA LEU A 117 -14.86 3.67 -5.18
C LEU A 117 -15.85 4.80 -5.50
N GLY A 118 -15.35 5.90 -6.07
CA GLY A 118 -16.15 7.01 -6.53
C GLY A 118 -16.94 6.73 -7.80
N MET A 119 -18.12 7.31 -7.88
CA MET A 119 -18.94 7.34 -9.09
C MET A 119 -18.59 8.57 -9.95
N ASN A 120 -18.93 8.55 -11.24
CA ASN A 120 -18.63 9.63 -12.19
C ASN A 120 -19.16 11.03 -11.80
N SER A 121 -20.05 11.12 -10.79
CA SER A 121 -20.62 12.38 -10.29
C SER A 121 -19.96 12.89 -9.00
N GLU A 122 -18.99 12.17 -8.45
CA GLU A 122 -18.36 12.46 -7.15
C GLU A 122 -17.00 13.12 -7.36
N ASP A 123 -16.99 14.37 -7.81
CA ASP A 123 -15.77 15.16 -8.06
C ASP A 123 -14.87 15.26 -6.80
N ASP A 124 -15.46 15.20 -5.60
CA ASP A 124 -14.74 15.19 -4.33
C ASP A 124 -13.75 14.02 -4.22
N LEU A 125 -14.10 12.86 -4.80
CA LEU A 125 -13.26 11.66 -4.72
C LEU A 125 -12.12 11.71 -5.73
N GLU A 126 -12.31 12.38 -6.87
CA GLU A 126 -11.21 12.67 -7.78
C GLU A 126 -10.22 13.66 -7.16
N GLU A 127 -10.71 14.69 -6.46
CA GLU A 127 -9.84 15.58 -5.67
C GLU A 127 -9.14 14.81 -4.54
N ALA A 128 -9.84 13.91 -3.84
CA ALA A 128 -9.24 13.06 -2.80
C ALA A 128 -8.08 12.22 -3.34
N LYS A 129 -8.26 11.62 -4.52
CA LYS A 129 -7.23 10.86 -5.23
C LYS A 129 -6.02 11.73 -5.53
N ASN A 130 -6.24 12.90 -6.14
CA ASN A 130 -5.19 13.82 -6.53
C ASN A 130 -4.41 14.35 -5.31
N PHE A 131 -5.12 14.71 -4.24
CA PHE A 131 -4.52 15.13 -2.98
C PHE A 131 -3.64 14.03 -2.37
N SER A 132 -4.17 12.81 -2.24
CA SER A 132 -3.42 11.68 -1.69
C SER A 132 -2.16 11.38 -2.51
N ILE A 133 -2.28 11.27 -3.84
CA ILE A 133 -1.13 11.01 -4.73
C ILE A 133 -0.06 12.09 -4.51
N LYS A 134 -0.43 13.37 -4.61
CA LYS A 134 0.51 14.50 -4.47
C LYS A 134 1.32 14.42 -3.17
N HIS A 135 0.65 14.19 -2.05
CA HIS A 135 1.31 14.18 -0.74
C HIS A 135 2.11 12.90 -0.48
N LEU A 136 1.60 11.73 -0.89
CA LEU A 136 2.34 10.46 -0.82
C LEU A 136 3.61 10.50 -1.69
N MET A 137 3.52 11.05 -2.91
CA MET A 137 4.67 11.26 -3.79
C MET A 137 5.70 12.21 -3.16
N SER A 138 5.25 13.30 -2.56
CA SER A 138 6.14 14.24 -1.88
C SER A 138 6.88 13.57 -0.70
N LEU A 139 6.19 12.73 0.08
CA LEU A 139 6.77 11.99 1.20
C LEU A 139 7.77 10.95 0.72
N ALA A 140 7.39 10.13 -0.27
CA ALA A 140 8.27 9.14 -0.88
C ALA A 140 9.52 9.80 -1.50
N GLY A 141 9.34 10.90 -2.22
CA GLY A 141 10.43 11.66 -2.83
C GLY A 141 11.37 12.30 -1.80
N LYS A 142 10.85 12.78 -0.66
CA LYS A 142 11.69 13.26 0.45
C LYS A 142 12.48 12.11 1.07
N TRP A 143 11.81 11.00 1.39
CA TRP A 143 12.47 9.81 1.92
C TRP A 143 13.56 9.28 0.98
N TRP A 144 13.30 9.27 -0.33
CA TRP A 144 14.27 8.86 -1.34
C TRP A 144 15.54 9.73 -1.34
N LYS A 145 15.36 11.05 -1.22
CA LYS A 145 16.48 12.01 -1.09
C LYS A 145 17.26 11.77 0.20
N ASP A 146 16.56 11.59 1.32
CA ASP A 146 17.15 11.39 2.64
C ASP A 146 17.86 10.02 2.75
N SER A 147 17.48 9.04 1.92
CA SER A 147 18.06 7.70 1.89
C SER A 147 19.39 7.59 1.12
N GLY A 148 19.88 8.68 0.50
CA GLY A 148 21.17 8.70 -0.21
C GLY A 148 21.19 8.04 -1.58
N PHE A 149 20.07 7.49 -2.06
CA PHE A 149 19.97 6.81 -3.37
C PHE A 149 19.80 7.74 -4.58
N LYS A 150 19.60 9.04 -4.34
CA LYS A 150 19.36 10.05 -5.39
C LYS A 150 20.44 10.07 -6.48
N GLU A 151 21.69 9.77 -6.12
CA GLU A 151 22.85 9.85 -7.01
C GLU A 151 23.11 8.55 -7.80
N ASN A 152 22.65 7.40 -7.32
CA ASN A 152 22.97 6.09 -7.92
C ASN A 152 21.79 5.39 -8.63
N LEU A 153 20.54 5.81 -8.36
CA LEU A 153 19.33 5.12 -8.86
C LEU A 153 18.28 6.14 -9.36
N SER A 154 18.67 7.11 -10.19
CA SER A 154 17.72 8.15 -10.63
C SER A 154 16.59 7.61 -11.51
N PHE A 155 16.76 6.45 -12.15
CA PHE A 155 15.72 5.70 -12.90
C PHE A 155 14.60 5.17 -11.99
N ALA A 156 14.93 4.63 -10.81
CA ALA A 156 13.95 4.11 -9.86
C ALA A 156 13.00 5.19 -9.30
N ARG A 157 13.29 6.47 -9.55
CA ARG A 157 12.43 7.60 -9.14
C ARG A 157 11.10 7.61 -9.89
N ASP A 158 11.08 7.16 -11.14
CA ASP A 158 9.88 7.23 -11.99
C ASP A 158 8.81 6.19 -11.57
N GLN A 159 9.24 5.04 -11.04
CA GLN A 159 8.35 3.99 -10.50
C GLN A 159 8.25 3.97 -8.97
N LEU A 160 8.92 4.90 -8.28
CA LEU A 160 8.94 4.98 -6.82
C LEU A 160 7.53 5.06 -6.22
N VAL A 161 6.60 5.70 -6.93
CA VAL A 161 5.21 5.85 -6.48
C VAL A 161 4.48 4.52 -6.51
N GLU A 162 4.62 3.77 -7.60
CA GLU A 162 4.01 2.46 -7.77
C GLU A 162 4.56 1.49 -6.74
N PHE A 163 5.88 1.47 -6.52
CA PHE A 163 6.49 0.60 -5.52
C PHE A 163 6.20 1.01 -4.08
N TYR A 164 6.13 2.31 -3.80
CA TYR A 164 5.73 2.79 -2.48
C TYR A 164 4.27 2.43 -2.18
N LEU A 165 3.37 2.62 -3.15
CA LEU A 165 1.97 2.22 -3.03
C LEU A 165 1.82 0.69 -2.93
N CYS A 166 2.58 -0.10 -3.69
CA CYS A 166 2.60 -1.56 -3.59
C CYS A 166 3.13 -2.04 -2.23
N ALA A 167 4.23 -1.47 -1.74
CA ALA A 167 4.81 -1.85 -0.44
C ALA A 167 3.85 -1.55 0.71
N VAL A 168 3.14 -0.43 0.64
CA VAL A 168 2.07 -0.08 1.57
C VAL A 168 0.83 -0.98 1.40
N GLY A 169 0.45 -1.34 0.17
CA GLY A 169 -0.67 -2.25 -0.07
C GLY A 169 -0.43 -3.63 0.54
N ILE A 170 0.82 -4.10 0.49
CA ILE A 170 1.27 -5.40 1.04
C ILE A 170 1.37 -5.37 2.57
N ILE A 171 1.84 -4.26 3.15
CA ILE A 171 1.91 -4.08 4.60
C ILE A 171 1.04 -2.86 4.94
N SER A 172 -0.21 -3.05 5.29
CA SER A 172 -1.12 -1.92 5.54
C SER A 172 -1.01 -1.33 6.94
N GLU A 173 -0.37 -2.03 7.89
CA GLU A 173 -0.39 -1.55 9.27
C GLU A 173 0.67 -0.45 9.53
N PRO A 174 0.26 0.71 10.09
CA PRO A 174 1.13 1.88 10.31
C PRO A 174 2.33 1.66 11.24
N HIS A 175 2.28 0.63 12.09
CA HIS A 175 3.40 0.31 13.00
C HIS A 175 4.58 -0.36 12.29
N PHE A 176 4.41 -0.78 11.03
CA PHE A 176 5.45 -1.35 10.18
C PHE A 176 6.05 -0.31 9.21
N SER A 177 6.01 0.98 9.54
CA SER A 177 6.57 2.04 8.70
C SER A 177 8.06 1.83 8.35
N GLU A 178 8.82 1.14 9.20
CA GLU A 178 10.20 0.73 8.88
C GLU A 178 10.25 -0.44 7.89
N SER A 179 9.32 -1.40 7.98
CA SER A 179 9.18 -2.49 7.02
C SER A 179 8.76 -1.98 5.64
N TRP A 180 7.95 -0.91 5.55
CA TRP A 180 7.62 -0.25 4.27
C TRP A 180 8.85 0.28 3.58
N LYS A 181 9.77 0.89 4.34
CA LYS A 181 11.04 1.38 3.81
C LYS A 181 11.90 0.23 3.30
N GLY A 182 11.93 -0.90 4.02
CA GLY A 182 12.61 -2.12 3.59
C GLY A 182 12.02 -2.70 2.29
N LEU A 183 10.70 -2.88 2.26
CA LEU A 183 9.99 -3.39 1.08
C LEU A 183 10.12 -2.46 -0.12
N THR A 184 9.93 -1.15 0.05
CA THR A 184 10.06 -0.18 -1.05
C THR A 184 11.47 -0.24 -1.65
N LYS A 185 12.51 -0.41 -0.83
CA LYS A 185 13.89 -0.62 -1.32
C LYS A 185 14.00 -1.89 -2.16
N MET A 186 13.48 -3.01 -1.66
CA MET A 186 13.49 -4.28 -2.40
C MET A 186 12.69 -4.19 -3.71
N SER A 187 11.52 -3.57 -3.67
CA SER A 187 10.66 -3.36 -4.84
C SER A 187 11.27 -2.47 -5.90
N CYS A 188 12.25 -1.61 -5.57
CA CYS A 188 13.02 -0.85 -6.57
C CYS A 188 14.17 -1.68 -7.17
N ILE A 189 14.78 -2.57 -6.36
CA ILE A 189 15.93 -3.38 -6.79
C ILE A 189 15.50 -4.53 -7.70
N VAL A 190 14.39 -5.21 -7.37
CA VAL A 190 13.94 -6.39 -8.12
C VAL A 190 13.69 -6.09 -9.61
N PRO A 191 12.95 -5.05 -10.01
CA PRO A 191 12.78 -4.69 -11.42
C PRO A 191 14.08 -4.24 -12.08
N THR A 192 14.98 -3.60 -11.33
CA THR A 192 16.31 -3.22 -11.85
C THR A 192 17.13 -4.47 -12.21
N ILE A 193 17.04 -5.52 -11.38
CA ILE A 193 17.67 -6.82 -11.67
C ILE A 193 16.95 -7.50 -12.83
N ASP A 194 15.61 -7.45 -12.88
CA ASP A 194 14.81 -7.99 -13.98
C ASP A 194 15.22 -7.38 -15.33
N ASP A 195 15.25 -6.05 -15.42
CA ASP A 195 15.70 -5.29 -16.60
C ASP A 195 17.16 -5.63 -16.99
N MET A 196 18.02 -5.90 -16.00
CA MET A 196 19.39 -6.35 -16.26
C MET A 196 19.40 -7.70 -17.00
N TYR A 197 18.64 -8.69 -16.53
CA TYR A 197 18.61 -10.01 -17.15
C TYR A 197 17.85 -10.03 -18.49
N ASP A 198 16.86 -9.16 -18.67
CA ASP A 198 15.97 -9.19 -19.83
C ASP A 198 16.35 -8.22 -20.96
N VAL A 199 16.89 -7.03 -20.63
CA VAL A 199 17.06 -5.93 -21.61
C VAL A 199 18.51 -5.49 -21.76
N TYR A 200 19.25 -5.33 -20.66
CA TYR A 200 20.53 -4.62 -20.67
C TYR A 200 21.78 -5.51 -20.61
N GLY A 201 21.71 -6.65 -19.92
CA GLY A 201 22.89 -7.46 -19.61
C GLY A 201 23.34 -8.34 -20.76
N SER A 202 24.64 -8.29 -21.10
CA SER A 202 25.26 -9.34 -21.90
C SER A 202 25.49 -10.61 -21.07
N LEU A 203 25.61 -11.77 -21.74
CA LEU A 203 25.76 -13.05 -21.05
C LEU A 203 26.95 -13.06 -20.06
N ASP A 204 28.08 -12.45 -20.45
CA ASP A 204 29.28 -12.37 -19.61
C ASP A 204 29.08 -11.48 -18.37
N GLU A 205 28.35 -10.38 -18.51
CA GLU A 205 28.00 -9.48 -17.39
C GLU A 205 27.00 -10.15 -16.43
N LEU A 206 26.00 -10.85 -16.96
CA LEU A 206 25.03 -11.60 -16.16
C LEU A 206 25.70 -12.73 -15.38
N GLN A 207 26.68 -13.39 -15.97
CA GLN A 207 27.43 -14.45 -15.30
C GLN A 207 28.32 -13.87 -14.19
N CYS A 208 29.00 -12.75 -14.42
CA CYS A 208 29.75 -12.02 -13.39
C CYS A 208 28.85 -11.55 -12.23
N PHE A 209 27.65 -11.05 -12.53
CA PHE A 209 26.68 -10.64 -11.51
C PHE A 209 26.19 -11.84 -10.70
N THR A 210 25.79 -12.93 -11.35
CA THR A 210 25.32 -14.16 -10.69
C THR A 210 26.39 -14.73 -9.77
N ASP A 211 27.63 -14.79 -10.25
CA ASP A 211 28.79 -15.21 -9.46
C ASP A 211 29.04 -14.30 -8.25
N ALA A 212 28.82 -12.99 -8.38
CA ALA A 212 28.95 -12.05 -7.27
C ALA A 212 27.86 -12.26 -6.22
N VAL A 213 26.62 -12.55 -6.64
CA VAL A 213 25.50 -12.90 -5.74
C VAL A 213 25.79 -14.19 -4.98
N ASP A 214 26.24 -15.25 -5.67
CA ASP A 214 26.56 -16.54 -5.05
C ASP A 214 27.69 -16.44 -4.02
N ARG A 215 28.65 -15.53 -4.25
CA ARG A 215 29.78 -15.27 -3.34
C ARG A 215 29.45 -14.27 -2.24
N TYR A 216 28.23 -13.72 -2.21
CA TYR A 216 27.85 -12.62 -1.32
C TYR A 216 28.81 -11.41 -1.41
N ASP A 217 29.31 -11.11 -2.62
CA ASP A 217 30.22 -10.00 -2.87
C ASP A 217 29.42 -8.70 -3.07
N TYR A 218 29.07 -8.06 -1.94
CA TYR A 218 28.27 -6.84 -1.94
C TYR A 218 28.86 -5.68 -2.76
N VAL A 219 30.19 -5.60 -2.89
CA VAL A 219 30.85 -4.52 -3.64
C VAL A 219 30.61 -4.71 -5.14
N ASN A 220 30.79 -5.93 -5.64
CA ASN A 220 30.57 -6.25 -7.05
C ASN A 220 29.08 -6.23 -7.40
N ILE A 221 28.20 -6.74 -6.54
CA ILE A 221 26.74 -6.65 -6.73
C ILE A 221 26.30 -5.18 -6.88
N THR A 222 26.74 -4.31 -5.96
CA THR A 222 26.37 -2.89 -5.99
C THR A 222 26.92 -2.19 -7.23
N THR A 223 28.15 -2.53 -7.65
CA THR A 223 28.79 -1.94 -8.82
C THR A 223 28.01 -2.24 -10.10
N HIS A 224 27.58 -3.48 -10.31
CA HIS A 224 26.79 -3.86 -11.49
C HIS A 224 25.42 -3.18 -11.49
N ILE A 225 24.71 -3.15 -10.36
CA ILE A 225 23.40 -2.46 -10.25
C ILE A 225 23.54 -0.97 -10.65
N VAL A 226 24.60 -0.28 -10.19
CA VAL A 226 24.85 1.12 -10.54
C VAL A 226 25.17 1.31 -12.03
N GLN A 227 25.92 0.39 -12.64
CA GLN A 227 26.24 0.45 -14.07
C GLN A 227 24.99 0.35 -14.95
N ILE A 228 24.11 -0.60 -14.67
CA ILE A 228 22.85 -0.77 -15.42
C ILE A 228 21.92 0.41 -15.22
N CYS A 229 21.84 0.94 -13.99
CA CYS A 229 21.07 2.16 -13.73
C CYS A 229 21.58 3.36 -14.55
N SER A 230 22.89 3.43 -14.81
CA SER A 230 23.47 4.47 -15.68
C SER A 230 23.07 4.27 -17.15
N LEU A 231 23.05 3.03 -17.63
CA LEU A 231 22.65 2.70 -19.00
C LEU A 231 21.16 2.96 -19.29
N GLY A 232 20.27 2.74 -18.32
CA GLY A 232 18.84 3.06 -18.43
C GLY A 232 18.56 4.56 -18.54
N LEU A 233 19.37 5.40 -17.88
CA LEU A 233 19.22 6.87 -17.89
C LEU A 233 19.61 7.51 -19.23
N ASP A 234 20.65 6.99 -19.87
CA ASP A 234 21.12 7.51 -21.16
C ASP A 234 20.08 7.28 -22.27
N LYS A 235 19.30 6.19 -22.21
CA LYS A 235 18.26 5.89 -23.22
C LYS A 235 16.98 6.71 -23.04
N ASN A 236 16.53 6.96 -21.81
CA ASN A 236 15.36 7.82 -21.54
C ASN A 236 15.58 9.29 -21.93
N SER A 237 16.82 9.70 -22.18
CA SER A 237 17.17 11.03 -22.70
C SER A 237 17.00 11.17 -24.22
N THR A 238 16.66 10.09 -24.93
CA THR A 238 16.58 10.05 -26.41
C THR A 238 15.14 9.99 -26.94
N VAL A 239 14.14 10.09 -26.06
CA VAL A 239 12.72 10.19 -26.43
C VAL A 239 12.20 11.57 -26.01
N VAL A 240 12.52 12.58 -26.81
CA VAL A 240 11.81 13.85 -26.94
C VAL A 240 11.45 14.04 -28.40
#